data_AF-A0A7T4WZZ9-F1
#
_entry.id   AF-A0A7T4WZZ9-F1
#
_cell.length_a   1.000
_cell.length_b   1.000
_cell.length_c   1.000
_cell.angle_alpha   90.00
_cell.angle_beta   90.00
_cell.angle_gamma   90.00
#
_symmetry.space_group_name_H-M   'P 1'
#
loop_
_entity.id
_entity.type
_entity.pdbx_description
1 polymer ?
#
loop_
_entity_poly.entity_id
_entity_poly.type
_entity_poly.pdbx_seq_one_letter_code
_entity_poly.pdbx_strand_id
1 'polypeptide(L)'
;MIGQRIKEIRNNNNLTQEELAEGIISRTYLSLIEKGTVQPSTNVLVKLSKRLNCTVNDFMTEVSHFKYNNFEILREIGHYELKVEHGDFESLKYFIDKEYEQIEDIPMPDSGRIHLIYAQYYRHLGDSKRTRTNIDKALKQLSTVAVNQHYINAVLLKADLLVNDKLTDQAIDILEDALYMLTKFDELNISDLKLRYALVKCYIIFKQYYTAHRIITDIELISTRLGIHYKDLEIEQLKVLCLVKIERYNDALEILTTTDDEVLLVLKAYSYFKMDKVKEADALFKQLANIELDTSVIPEITVVYRELTERLGGL
;
A
#
# COMPACT_ATOMS: atom_id res chain seq x y z
N MET A 1 21.53 21.98 -18.76
CA MET A 1 21.68 23.01 -19.82
C MET A 1 21.16 24.35 -19.29
N ILE A 2 21.95 25.41 -19.38
CA ILE A 2 21.66 26.72 -18.76
C ILE A 2 20.28 27.32 -19.14
N GLY A 3 19.82 27.06 -20.37
CA GLY A 3 18.53 27.53 -20.87
C GLY A 3 17.32 26.94 -20.14
N GLN A 4 17.33 25.63 -19.90
CA GLN A 4 16.26 24.95 -19.13
C GLN A 4 16.19 25.49 -17.71
N ARG A 5 17.35 25.80 -17.13
CA ARG A 5 17.48 26.37 -15.79
C ARG A 5 16.82 27.75 -15.66
N ILE A 6 17.05 28.60 -16.66
CA ILE A 6 16.41 29.92 -16.74
C ILE A 6 14.89 29.77 -16.83
N LYS A 7 14.39 28.79 -17.62
CA LYS A 7 12.96 28.50 -17.76
C LYS A 7 12.32 28.06 -16.44
N GLU A 8 12.98 27.19 -15.69
CA GLU A 8 12.51 26.70 -14.39
C GLU A 8 12.41 27.83 -13.37
N ILE A 9 13.49 28.61 -13.20
CA ILE A 9 13.50 29.74 -12.26
C ILE A 9 12.46 30.80 -12.66
N ARG A 10 12.25 31.01 -13.97
CA ARG A 10 11.19 31.89 -14.47
C ARG A 10 9.80 31.41 -14.05
N ASN A 11 9.51 30.11 -14.21
CA ASN A 11 8.21 29.54 -13.82
C ASN A 11 8.01 29.60 -12.29
N ASN A 12 9.05 29.36 -11.49
CA ASN A 12 8.97 29.45 -10.02
C ASN A 12 8.68 30.88 -9.53
N ASN A 13 9.10 31.88 -10.29
CA ASN A 13 8.77 33.28 -10.06
C ASN A 13 7.42 33.71 -10.69
N ASN A 14 6.65 32.78 -11.26
CA ASN A 14 5.39 33.03 -11.97
C ASN A 14 5.49 34.08 -13.09
N LEU A 15 6.66 34.20 -13.74
CA LEU A 15 6.88 35.14 -14.83
C LEU A 15 6.62 34.49 -16.19
N THR A 16 6.02 35.23 -17.09
CA THR A 16 5.94 34.89 -18.52
C THR A 16 7.29 35.17 -19.20
N GLN A 17 7.50 34.55 -20.38
CA GLN A 17 8.68 34.85 -21.20
C GLN A 17 8.75 36.33 -21.60
N GLU A 18 7.60 36.99 -21.72
CA GLU A 18 7.52 38.40 -22.09
C GLU A 18 8.00 39.29 -20.93
N GLU A 19 7.49 39.05 -19.72
CA GLU A 19 7.87 39.77 -18.50
C GLU A 19 9.36 39.57 -18.15
N LEU A 20 9.89 38.35 -18.30
CA LEU A 20 11.31 38.12 -18.08
C LEU A 20 12.18 38.84 -19.13
N ALA A 21 11.76 38.83 -20.39
CA ALA A 21 12.53 39.40 -21.49
C ALA A 21 12.49 40.94 -21.54
N GLU A 22 11.46 41.57 -20.99
CA GLU A 22 11.16 43.01 -21.13
C GLU A 22 12.35 43.93 -20.81
N GLY A 23 12.79 44.73 -21.80
CA GLY A 23 13.94 45.65 -21.62
C GLY A 23 15.31 44.97 -21.44
N ILE A 24 15.39 43.64 -21.62
CA ILE A 24 16.65 42.88 -21.61
C ILE A 24 16.93 42.31 -23.01
N ILE A 25 16.00 41.51 -23.54
CA ILE A 25 16.11 40.80 -24.83
C ILE A 25 14.71 40.63 -25.46
N SER A 26 14.62 40.12 -26.69
CA SER A 26 13.31 39.77 -27.25
C SER A 26 12.78 38.46 -26.66
N ARG A 27 11.45 38.35 -26.53
CA ARG A 27 10.77 37.10 -26.13
C ARG A 27 11.21 35.91 -26.98
N THR A 28 11.33 36.10 -28.29
CA THR A 28 11.78 35.06 -29.23
C THR A 28 13.20 34.58 -28.92
N TYR A 29 14.11 35.52 -28.59
CA TYR A 29 15.48 35.18 -28.20
C TYR A 29 15.52 34.44 -26.86
N LEU A 30 14.72 34.85 -25.87
CA LEU A 30 14.57 34.12 -24.62
C LEU A 30 14.03 32.70 -24.85
N SER A 31 13.06 32.52 -25.75
CA SER A 31 12.53 31.20 -26.11
C SER A 31 13.59 30.27 -26.71
N LEU A 32 14.48 30.81 -27.57
CA LEU A 32 15.60 30.06 -28.14
C LEU A 32 16.67 29.70 -27.10
N ILE A 33 16.91 30.60 -26.14
CA ILE A 33 17.77 30.33 -24.98
C ILE A 33 17.17 29.21 -24.13
N GLU A 34 15.89 29.29 -23.76
CA GLU A 34 15.20 28.31 -22.92
C GLU A 34 15.14 26.90 -23.55
N LYS A 35 15.10 26.84 -24.89
CA LYS A 35 15.18 25.59 -25.66
C LYS A 35 16.61 25.04 -25.83
N GLY A 36 17.62 25.78 -25.37
CA GLY A 36 19.03 25.42 -25.51
C GLY A 36 19.57 25.57 -26.92
N THR A 37 18.84 26.22 -27.82
CA THR A 37 19.22 26.40 -29.24
C THR A 37 20.24 27.52 -29.42
N VAL A 38 20.26 28.50 -28.50
CA VAL A 38 21.18 29.64 -28.53
C VAL A 38 21.79 29.84 -27.15
N GLN A 39 23.11 30.07 -27.10
CA GLN A 39 23.76 30.45 -25.86
C GLN A 39 23.65 31.96 -25.61
N PRO A 40 23.17 32.39 -24.44
CA PRO A 40 23.14 33.80 -24.07
C PRO A 40 24.55 34.32 -23.75
N SER A 41 24.76 35.63 -23.91
CA SER A 41 25.98 36.27 -23.43
C SER A 41 25.96 36.46 -21.91
N THR A 42 27.14 36.60 -21.29
CA THR A 42 27.28 36.83 -19.85
C THR A 42 26.49 38.05 -19.37
N ASN A 43 26.43 39.12 -20.18
CA ASN A 43 25.65 40.31 -19.85
C ASN A 43 24.14 40.02 -19.80
N VAL A 44 23.63 39.20 -20.72
CA VAL A 44 22.23 38.75 -20.72
C VAL A 44 21.96 37.90 -19.48
N LEU A 45 22.85 36.95 -19.13
CA LEU A 45 22.73 36.14 -17.92
C LEU A 45 22.68 37.00 -16.65
N VAL A 46 23.57 37.99 -16.50
CA VAL A 46 23.54 38.90 -15.35
C VAL A 46 22.21 39.64 -15.25
N LYS A 47 21.70 40.19 -16.36
CA LYS A 47 20.43 40.92 -16.36
C LYS A 47 19.23 40.02 -16.03
N LEU A 48 19.19 38.81 -16.59
CA LEU A 48 18.15 37.81 -16.29
C LEU A 48 18.21 37.39 -14.82
N SER A 49 19.40 37.14 -14.26
CA SER A 49 19.57 36.74 -12.85
C SER A 49 19.02 37.79 -11.89
N LYS A 50 19.29 39.07 -12.14
CA LYS A 50 18.76 40.18 -11.34
C LYS A 50 17.24 40.23 -11.34
N ARG A 51 16.59 39.97 -12.48
CA ARG A 51 15.12 39.96 -12.56
C ARG A 51 14.50 38.72 -11.93
N LEU A 52 15.20 37.60 -11.99
CA LEU A 52 14.80 36.34 -11.36
C LEU A 52 15.17 36.26 -9.87
N ASN A 53 15.70 37.36 -9.31
CA ASN A 53 16.16 37.47 -7.94
C ASN A 53 17.14 36.35 -7.53
N CYS A 54 18.04 35.99 -8.45
CA CYS A 54 19.07 34.97 -8.26
C CYS A 54 20.45 35.48 -8.74
N THR A 55 21.48 34.65 -8.57
CA THR A 55 22.83 34.89 -9.07
C THR A 55 23.07 34.16 -10.39
N VAL A 56 24.08 34.58 -11.16
CA VAL A 56 24.48 33.88 -12.40
C VAL A 56 24.95 32.45 -12.10
N ASN A 57 25.54 32.23 -10.92
CA ASN A 57 25.98 30.91 -10.49
C ASN A 57 24.81 29.92 -10.35
N ASP A 58 23.61 30.39 -9.99
CA ASP A 58 22.41 29.55 -9.87
C ASP A 58 21.94 28.96 -11.21
N PHE A 59 22.39 29.56 -12.32
CA PHE A 59 22.19 29.01 -13.67
C PHE A 59 23.20 27.91 -14.02
N MET A 60 24.34 27.89 -13.32
CA MET A 60 25.49 27.01 -13.59
C MET A 60 25.62 25.85 -12.61
N THR A 61 24.91 25.88 -11.48
CA THR A 61 24.86 24.76 -10.54
C THR A 61 24.33 23.52 -11.24
N GLU A 62 25.15 22.45 -11.28
CA GLU A 62 24.72 21.13 -11.72
C GLU A 62 23.55 20.63 -10.86
N VAL A 63 22.76 19.71 -11.42
CA VAL A 63 21.35 19.36 -11.11
C VAL A 63 21.09 18.82 -9.69
N SER A 64 22.01 18.93 -8.73
CA SER A 64 21.87 18.26 -7.43
C SER A 64 20.96 18.97 -6.42
N HIS A 65 20.72 20.28 -6.52
CA HIS A 65 19.90 20.97 -5.51
C HIS A 65 19.10 22.14 -6.07
N PHE A 66 18.03 21.87 -6.83
CA PHE A 66 16.96 22.87 -6.91
C PHE A 66 15.66 22.32 -6.41
N LYS A 67 15.12 23.04 -5.42
CA LYS A 67 13.82 22.88 -4.79
C LYS A 67 12.80 22.52 -5.86
N TYR A 68 12.41 21.24 -5.89
CA TYR A 68 11.21 20.86 -6.61
C TYR A 68 10.09 21.77 -6.11
N ASN A 69 9.28 22.32 -7.02
CA ASN A 69 8.09 23.01 -6.56
C ASN A 69 7.24 21.96 -5.81
N ASN A 70 6.69 22.29 -4.63
CA ASN A 70 5.92 21.33 -3.82
C ASN A 70 4.83 20.62 -4.66
N PHE A 71 4.26 21.33 -5.64
CA PHE A 71 3.28 20.78 -6.58
C PHE A 71 3.84 19.66 -7.47
N GLU A 72 5.09 19.76 -7.93
CA GLU A 72 5.73 18.72 -8.74
C GLU A 72 6.03 17.46 -7.92
N ILE A 73 6.51 17.63 -6.68
CA ILE A 73 6.69 16.49 -5.75
C ILE A 73 5.34 15.82 -5.53
N LEU A 74 4.31 16.58 -5.18
CA LEU A 74 2.97 16.03 -4.91
C LEU A 74 2.41 15.26 -6.11
N ARG A 75 2.59 15.76 -7.32
CA ARG A 75 2.17 15.07 -8.54
C ARG A 75 2.94 13.76 -8.73
N GLU A 76 4.25 13.77 -8.48
CA GLU A 76 5.08 12.58 -8.57
C GLU A 76 4.71 11.56 -7.50
N ILE A 77 4.50 11.98 -6.24
CA ILE A 77 4.01 11.10 -5.17
C ILE A 77 2.71 10.43 -5.62
N GLY A 78 1.70 11.20 -6.06
CA GLY A 78 0.42 10.63 -6.50
C GLY A 78 0.57 9.67 -7.70
N HIS A 79 1.44 10.00 -8.65
CA HIS A 79 1.74 9.13 -9.80
C HIS A 79 2.35 7.80 -9.36
N TYR A 80 3.31 7.81 -8.44
CA TYR A 80 3.97 6.60 -7.97
C TYR A 80 3.15 5.81 -6.94
N GLU A 81 2.27 6.45 -6.17
CA GLU A 81 1.25 5.77 -5.36
C GLU A 81 0.35 4.90 -6.24
N LEU A 82 -0.16 5.44 -7.34
CA LEU A 82 -0.97 4.67 -8.30
C LEU A 82 -0.18 3.50 -8.88
N LYS A 83 1.09 3.67 -9.21
CA LYS A 83 1.91 2.57 -9.74
C LYS A 83 2.11 1.44 -8.74
N VAL A 84 2.31 1.78 -7.46
CA VAL A 84 2.37 0.79 -6.39
C VAL A 84 1.06 0.02 -6.30
N GLU A 85 -0.08 0.70 -6.36
CA GLU A 85 -1.39 0.05 -6.34
C GLU A 85 -1.61 -0.93 -7.50
N HIS A 86 -1.03 -0.64 -8.67
CA HIS A 86 -1.07 -1.52 -9.84
C HIS A 86 0.07 -2.56 -9.87
N GLY A 87 0.94 -2.58 -8.86
CA GLY A 87 2.06 -3.52 -8.77
C GLY A 87 3.23 -3.26 -9.73
N ASP A 88 3.31 -2.08 -10.36
CA ASP A 88 4.42 -1.69 -11.23
C ASP A 88 5.62 -1.20 -10.39
N PHE A 89 6.30 -2.11 -9.71
CA PHE A 89 7.47 -1.80 -8.88
C PHE A 89 8.75 -1.53 -9.68
N GLU A 90 8.83 -1.96 -10.94
CA GLU A 90 10.02 -1.77 -11.79
C GLU A 90 10.29 -0.27 -12.04
N SER A 91 9.23 0.48 -12.31
CA SER A 91 9.39 1.91 -12.59
C SER A 91 9.61 2.77 -11.35
N LEU A 92 9.38 2.24 -10.14
CA LEU A 92 9.63 2.94 -8.88
C LEU A 92 11.11 3.26 -8.67
N LYS A 93 12.02 2.50 -9.29
CA LYS A 93 13.46 2.79 -9.19
C LYS A 93 13.79 4.24 -9.55
N TYR A 94 13.14 4.78 -10.59
CA TYR A 94 13.31 6.17 -11.00
C TYR A 94 12.84 7.18 -9.94
N PHE A 95 11.84 6.83 -9.13
CA PHE A 95 11.38 7.64 -8.01
C PHE A 95 12.34 7.60 -6.81
N ILE A 96 12.93 6.42 -6.55
CA ILE A 96 13.96 6.27 -5.50
C ILE A 96 15.23 7.04 -5.86
N ASP A 97 15.68 6.95 -7.12
CA ASP A 97 16.91 7.59 -7.60
C ASP A 97 16.86 9.14 -7.54
N LYS A 98 15.67 9.72 -7.32
CA LYS A 98 15.50 11.17 -7.10
C LYS A 98 15.76 11.62 -5.66
N GLU A 99 15.84 10.69 -4.71
CA GLU A 99 16.17 10.94 -3.30
C GLU A 99 15.33 12.08 -2.68
N TYR A 100 14.00 12.05 -2.90
CA TYR A 100 13.10 13.10 -2.44
C TYR A 100 13.16 13.32 -0.92
N GLU A 101 13.50 12.28 -0.15
CA GLU A 101 13.65 12.36 1.30
C GLU A 101 14.81 13.27 1.77
N GLN A 102 15.75 13.62 0.88
CA GLN A 102 16.85 14.53 1.19
C GLN A 102 16.50 16.01 0.98
N ILE A 103 15.34 16.29 0.40
CA ILE A 103 14.93 17.66 0.10
C ILE A 103 14.50 18.36 1.39
N GLU A 104 15.16 19.47 1.69
CA GLU A 104 14.78 20.37 2.77
C GLU A 104 13.40 21.00 2.49
N ASP A 105 12.59 21.15 3.53
CA ASP A 105 11.25 21.78 3.51
C ASP A 105 10.06 20.95 2.96
N ILE A 106 10.19 19.63 2.75
CA ILE A 106 9.01 18.79 2.43
C ILE A 106 8.05 18.73 3.65
N PRO A 107 6.74 19.00 3.48
CA PRO A 107 5.77 18.81 4.54
C PRO A 107 5.81 17.39 5.10
N MET A 108 5.72 17.25 6.43
CA MET A 108 5.83 15.94 7.08
C MET A 108 4.88 14.88 6.49
N PRO A 109 3.59 15.15 6.22
CA PRO A 109 2.70 14.15 5.61
C PRO A 109 3.18 13.66 4.24
N ASP A 110 3.72 14.54 3.41
CA ASP A 110 4.21 14.20 2.07
C ASP A 110 5.52 13.41 2.13
N SER A 111 6.42 13.78 3.06
CA SER A 111 7.60 12.97 3.37
C SER A 111 7.19 11.57 3.84
N GLY A 112 6.13 11.48 4.65
CA GLY A 112 5.57 10.20 5.09
C GLY A 112 5.07 9.33 3.94
N ARG A 113 4.42 9.93 2.94
CA ARG A 113 3.98 9.26 1.70
C ARG A 113 5.17 8.78 0.86
N ILE A 114 6.22 9.59 0.72
CA ILE A 114 7.46 9.20 0.04
C ILE A 114 8.06 7.96 0.71
N HIS A 115 8.21 7.98 2.04
CA HIS A 115 8.74 6.85 2.79
C HIS A 115 7.85 5.60 2.69
N LEU A 116 6.52 5.76 2.58
CA LEU A 116 5.63 4.63 2.35
C LEU A 116 5.89 3.96 0.99
N ILE A 117 6.04 4.74 -0.08
CA ILE A 117 6.41 4.22 -1.42
C ILE A 117 7.75 3.49 -1.34
N TYR A 118 8.73 4.05 -0.62
CA TYR A 118 10.05 3.46 -0.47
C TYR A 118 9.97 2.12 0.28
N ALA A 119 9.18 2.05 1.35
CA ALA A 119 8.96 0.82 2.09
C ALA A 119 8.33 -0.27 1.20
N GLN A 120 7.35 0.10 0.36
CA GLN A 120 6.69 -0.83 -0.56
C GLN A 120 7.67 -1.33 -1.65
N TYR A 121 8.50 -0.46 -2.20
CA TYR A 121 9.54 -0.82 -3.16
C TYR A 121 10.56 -1.79 -2.56
N TYR A 122 11.12 -1.47 -1.38
CA TYR A 122 12.10 -2.34 -0.74
C TYR A 122 11.50 -3.66 -0.25
N ARG A 123 10.21 -3.69 0.10
CA ARG A 123 9.49 -4.94 0.39
C ARG A 123 9.46 -5.83 -0.84
N HIS A 124 9.16 -5.27 -2.02
CA HIS A 124 9.16 -6.01 -3.27
C HIS A 124 10.54 -6.60 -3.62
N LEU A 125 11.62 -5.85 -3.35
CA LEU A 125 12.99 -6.34 -3.52
C LEU A 125 13.46 -7.35 -2.46
N GLY A 126 12.67 -7.59 -1.40
CA GLY A 126 13.05 -8.43 -0.27
C GLY A 126 14.02 -7.79 0.72
N ASP A 127 14.32 -6.49 0.60
CA ASP A 127 15.18 -5.76 1.55
C ASP A 127 14.40 -5.39 2.81
N SER A 128 14.35 -6.34 3.75
CA SER A 128 13.64 -6.20 5.02
C SER A 128 14.17 -5.04 5.88
N LYS A 129 15.48 -4.72 5.82
CA LYS A 129 16.08 -3.68 6.67
C LYS A 129 15.65 -2.29 6.22
N ARG A 130 15.73 -2.02 4.91
CA ARG A 130 15.28 -0.74 4.34
C ARG A 130 13.77 -0.59 4.42
N THR A 131 13.03 -1.68 4.24
CA THR A 131 11.58 -1.69 4.43
C THR A 131 11.19 -1.20 5.82
N ARG A 132 11.80 -1.77 6.88
CA ARG A 132 11.56 -1.36 8.29
C ARG A 132 11.91 0.09 8.55
N THR A 133 13.08 0.50 8.08
CA THR A 133 13.56 1.87 8.29
C THR A 133 12.59 2.88 7.66
N ASN A 134 12.11 2.61 6.45
CA ASN A 134 11.18 3.50 5.77
C ASN A 134 9.78 3.46 6.36
N ILE A 135 9.26 2.29 6.77
CA ILE A 135 7.93 2.23 7.37
C ILE A 135 7.84 2.96 8.72
N ASP A 136 8.90 2.89 9.54
CA ASP A 136 8.96 3.60 10.82
C ASP A 136 8.99 5.12 10.61
N LYS A 137 9.72 5.58 9.59
CA LYS A 137 9.71 7.00 9.19
C LYS A 137 8.34 7.43 8.66
N ALA A 138 7.73 6.61 7.79
CA ALA A 138 6.41 6.87 7.23
C ALA A 138 5.37 7.04 8.33
N LEU A 139 5.29 6.10 9.29
CA LEU A 139 4.34 6.18 10.40
C LEU A 139 4.56 7.43 11.26
N LYS A 140 5.81 7.73 11.63
CA LYS A 140 6.17 8.91 12.43
C LYS A 140 5.74 10.22 11.76
N GLN A 141 5.84 10.29 10.44
CA GLN A 141 5.53 11.48 9.67
C GLN A 141 4.04 11.60 9.33
N LEU A 142 3.39 10.48 8.99
CA LEU A 142 1.96 10.43 8.70
C LEU A 142 1.09 10.66 9.94
N SER A 143 1.59 10.33 11.14
CA SER A 143 0.90 10.60 12.41
C SER A 143 0.86 12.08 12.80
N THR A 144 1.44 12.98 11.99
CA THR A 144 1.42 14.43 12.24
C THR A 144 0.10 15.09 11.84
N VAL A 145 -0.74 14.37 11.11
CA VAL A 145 -2.08 14.80 10.67
C VAL A 145 -3.13 13.79 11.11
N ALA A 146 -4.41 14.14 10.91
CA ALA A 146 -5.51 13.21 11.16
C ALA A 146 -5.34 11.90 10.36
N VAL A 147 -5.79 10.80 10.95
CA VAL A 147 -5.73 9.47 10.34
C VAL A 147 -6.40 9.50 8.97
N ASN A 148 -5.67 9.03 7.97
CA ASN A 148 -6.10 8.99 6.57
C ASN A 148 -5.64 7.69 5.91
N GLN A 149 -6.02 7.49 4.66
CA GLN A 149 -5.71 6.26 3.90
C GLN A 149 -4.20 5.95 3.86
N HIS A 150 -3.32 6.94 3.78
CA HIS A 150 -1.87 6.73 3.73
C HIS A 150 -1.36 6.19 5.08
N TYR A 151 -1.81 6.77 6.19
CA TYR A 151 -1.49 6.25 7.52
C TYR A 151 -1.98 4.81 7.70
N ILE A 152 -3.20 4.50 7.26
CA ILE A 152 -3.75 3.14 7.32
C ILE A 152 -2.91 2.17 6.48
N ASN A 153 -2.55 2.54 5.25
CA ASN A 153 -1.70 1.72 4.39
C ASN A 153 -0.33 1.45 5.04
N ALA A 154 0.24 2.44 5.73
CA ALA A 154 1.49 2.28 6.48
C ALA A 154 1.33 1.33 7.68
N VAL A 155 0.23 1.43 8.44
CA VAL A 155 -0.08 0.51 9.54
C VAL A 155 -0.25 -0.92 9.03
N LEU A 156 -0.98 -1.14 7.93
CA LEU A 156 -1.17 -2.45 7.33
C LEU A 156 0.16 -3.09 6.91
N LEU A 157 1.03 -2.30 6.27
CA LEU A 157 2.37 -2.75 5.89
C LEU A 157 3.23 -3.08 7.11
N LYS A 158 3.16 -2.27 8.19
CA LYS A 158 3.86 -2.55 9.44
C LYS A 158 3.34 -3.81 10.11
N ALA A 159 2.03 -4.01 10.14
CA ALA A 159 1.39 -5.19 10.71
C ALA A 159 1.83 -6.47 9.99
N ASP A 160 1.84 -6.46 8.65
CA ASP A 160 2.36 -7.59 7.86
C ASP A 160 3.83 -7.92 8.23
N LEU A 161 4.68 -6.90 8.42
CA LEU A 161 6.08 -7.12 8.81
C LEU A 161 6.20 -7.71 10.22
N LEU A 162 5.36 -7.27 11.15
CA LEU A 162 5.33 -7.80 12.52
C LEU A 162 4.84 -9.26 12.54
N VAL A 163 3.81 -9.59 11.75
CA VAL A 163 3.34 -10.98 11.58
C VAL A 163 4.46 -11.87 11.02
N ASN A 164 5.18 -11.40 10.01
CA ASN A 164 6.32 -12.15 9.45
C ASN A 164 7.44 -12.39 10.48
N ASP A 165 7.60 -11.47 11.44
CA ASP A 165 8.55 -11.60 12.55
C ASP A 165 8.03 -12.45 13.72
N LYS A 166 6.81 -12.99 13.62
CA LYS A 166 6.11 -13.70 14.69
C LYS A 166 5.79 -12.80 15.90
N LEU A 167 5.69 -11.49 15.68
CA LEU A 167 5.27 -10.47 16.64
C LEU A 167 3.80 -10.08 16.39
N THR A 168 2.95 -11.09 16.27
CA THR A 168 1.53 -10.91 15.91
C THR A 168 0.76 -10.14 16.98
N ASP A 169 1.18 -10.21 18.25
CA ASP A 169 0.63 -9.40 19.35
C ASP A 169 0.77 -7.90 19.06
N GLN A 170 2.00 -7.46 18.73
CA GLN A 170 2.25 -6.07 18.37
C GLN A 170 1.52 -5.66 17.09
N ALA A 171 1.32 -6.60 16.15
CA ALA A 171 0.53 -6.35 14.95
C ALA A 171 -0.95 -6.05 15.29
N ILE A 172 -1.52 -6.79 16.24
CA ILE A 172 -2.88 -6.54 16.73
C ILE A 172 -2.95 -5.17 17.38
N ASP A 173 -2.03 -4.86 18.31
CA ASP A 173 -2.02 -3.58 19.04
C ASP A 173 -2.09 -2.37 18.08
N ILE A 174 -1.21 -2.34 17.07
CA ILE A 174 -1.19 -1.21 16.12
C ILE A 174 -2.43 -1.15 15.21
N LEU A 175 -3.03 -2.30 14.89
CA LEU A 175 -4.23 -2.38 14.06
C LEU A 175 -5.47 -1.93 14.83
N GLU A 176 -5.60 -2.33 16.10
CA GLU A 176 -6.68 -1.91 16.98
C GLU A 176 -6.60 -0.42 17.31
N ASP A 177 -5.39 0.09 17.59
CA ASP A 177 -5.16 1.52 17.78
C ASP A 177 -5.56 2.32 16.54
N ALA A 178 -5.17 1.87 15.35
CA ALA A 178 -5.55 2.51 14.09
C ALA A 178 -7.06 2.48 13.85
N LEU A 179 -7.71 1.35 14.14
CA LEU A 179 -9.17 1.21 14.01
C LEU A 179 -9.90 2.12 15.00
N TYR A 180 -9.45 2.18 16.25
CA TYR A 180 -10.00 3.07 17.27
C TYR A 180 -9.90 4.54 16.84
N MET A 181 -8.74 4.96 16.32
CA MET A 181 -8.59 6.33 15.81
C MET A 181 -9.51 6.62 14.63
N LEU A 182 -9.70 5.66 13.71
CA LEU A 182 -10.59 5.82 12.55
C LEU A 182 -12.05 5.99 12.98
N THR A 183 -12.53 5.17 13.92
CA THR A 183 -13.93 5.21 14.39
C THR A 183 -14.33 6.52 15.09
N LYS A 184 -13.37 7.31 15.59
CA LYS A 184 -13.66 8.62 16.18
C LYS A 184 -14.16 9.67 15.18
N PHE A 185 -13.99 9.43 13.88
CA PHE A 185 -14.36 10.38 12.83
C PHE A 185 -15.71 10.07 12.19
N ASP A 186 -16.47 9.10 12.71
CA ASP A 186 -17.85 8.72 12.32
C ASP A 186 -18.09 8.40 10.82
N GLU A 187 -17.04 8.32 9.99
CA GLU A 187 -17.11 7.98 8.58
C GLU A 187 -16.53 6.59 8.29
N LEU A 188 -17.41 5.62 8.09
CA LEU A 188 -17.02 4.28 7.66
C LEU A 188 -16.58 4.30 6.22
N ASN A 189 -15.41 3.71 5.95
CA ASN A 189 -14.84 3.67 4.62
C ASN A 189 -14.08 2.35 4.37
N ILE A 190 -13.48 2.21 3.20
CA ILE A 190 -12.74 0.99 2.82
C ILE A 190 -11.56 0.69 3.77
N SER A 191 -11.00 1.68 4.46
CA SER A 191 -9.95 1.47 5.45
C SER A 191 -10.41 0.65 6.65
N ASP A 192 -11.67 0.81 7.09
CA ASP A 192 -12.24 -0.04 8.14
C ASP A 192 -12.18 -1.52 7.75
N LEU A 193 -12.57 -1.82 6.51
CA LEU A 193 -12.58 -3.18 5.97
C LEU A 193 -11.15 -3.74 5.90
N LYS A 194 -10.19 -2.94 5.42
CA LYS A 194 -8.78 -3.33 5.33
C LYS A 194 -8.18 -3.66 6.71
N LEU A 195 -8.40 -2.81 7.70
CA LEU A 195 -7.91 -3.02 9.07
C LEU A 195 -8.53 -4.25 9.71
N ARG A 196 -9.87 -4.38 9.63
CA ARG A 196 -10.60 -5.51 10.20
C ARG A 196 -10.18 -6.82 9.55
N TYR A 197 -9.99 -6.85 8.23
CA TYR A 197 -9.47 -8.02 7.53
C TYR A 197 -8.07 -8.41 8.03
N ALA A 198 -7.17 -7.44 8.24
CA ALA A 198 -5.85 -7.70 8.80
C ALA A 198 -5.93 -8.24 10.25
N LEU A 199 -6.83 -7.69 11.08
CA LEU A 199 -7.09 -8.18 12.44
C LEU A 199 -7.62 -9.62 12.44
N VAL A 200 -8.54 -9.97 11.54
CA VAL A 200 -9.07 -11.34 11.41
C VAL A 200 -7.93 -12.33 11.20
N LYS A 201 -6.99 -12.04 10.28
CA LYS A 201 -5.82 -12.90 10.05
C LYS A 201 -4.97 -13.04 11.33
N CYS A 202 -4.72 -11.94 12.04
CA CYS A 202 -3.93 -11.96 13.27
C CYS A 202 -4.61 -12.77 14.39
N TYR A 203 -5.93 -12.61 14.56
CA TYR A 203 -6.70 -13.36 15.55
C TYR A 203 -6.78 -14.86 15.25
N ILE A 204 -6.81 -15.24 13.97
CA ILE A 204 -6.74 -16.65 13.56
C ILE A 204 -5.38 -17.27 13.92
N ILE A 205 -4.27 -16.54 13.70
CA ILE A 205 -2.93 -16.98 14.12
C ILE A 205 -2.88 -17.20 15.64
N PHE A 206 -3.57 -16.37 16.43
CA PHE A 206 -3.73 -16.56 17.88
C PHE A 206 -4.78 -17.60 18.29
N LYS A 207 -5.41 -18.27 17.32
CA LYS A 207 -6.49 -19.26 17.54
C LYS A 207 -7.72 -18.68 18.24
N GLN A 208 -7.94 -17.36 18.14
CA GLN A 208 -9.10 -16.66 18.66
C GLN A 208 -10.24 -16.64 17.63
N TYR A 209 -10.68 -17.83 17.22
CA TYR A 209 -11.61 -18.01 16.10
C TYR A 209 -12.99 -17.37 16.32
N TYR A 210 -13.47 -17.34 17.56
CA TYR A 210 -14.74 -16.68 17.88
C TYR A 210 -14.65 -15.16 17.67
N THR A 211 -13.56 -14.54 18.12
CA THR A 211 -13.29 -13.11 17.91
C THR A 211 -13.13 -12.80 16.43
N ALA A 212 -12.35 -13.60 15.71
CA ALA A 212 -12.18 -13.47 14.26
C ALA A 212 -13.54 -13.55 13.51
N HIS A 213 -14.38 -14.53 13.84
CA HIS A 213 -15.72 -14.66 13.26
C HIS A 213 -16.62 -13.44 13.52
N ARG A 214 -16.57 -12.86 14.73
CA ARG A 214 -17.33 -11.64 15.04
C ARG A 214 -16.85 -10.46 14.20
N ILE A 215 -15.55 -10.28 14.05
CA ILE A 215 -14.99 -9.21 13.20
C ILE A 215 -15.39 -9.42 11.73
N ILE A 216 -15.43 -10.66 11.24
CA ILE A 216 -15.93 -10.97 9.88
C ILE A 216 -17.40 -10.57 9.74
N THR A 217 -18.24 -10.85 10.73
CA THR A 217 -19.66 -10.42 10.71
C THR A 217 -19.77 -8.89 10.63
N ASP A 218 -18.91 -8.17 11.35
CA ASP A 218 -18.84 -6.71 11.25
C ASP A 218 -18.41 -6.25 9.84
N ILE A 219 -17.42 -6.93 9.23
CA ILE A 219 -16.99 -6.64 7.85
C ILE A 219 -18.18 -6.79 6.89
N GLU A 220 -18.91 -7.91 6.92
CA GLU A 220 -20.05 -8.15 6.03
C GLU A 220 -21.14 -7.07 6.19
N LEU A 221 -21.42 -6.66 7.44
CA LEU A 221 -22.36 -5.57 7.72
C LEU A 221 -21.90 -4.24 7.13
N ILE A 222 -20.61 -3.91 7.29
CA ILE A 222 -20.03 -2.68 6.75
C ILE A 222 -20.03 -2.71 5.22
N SER A 223 -19.57 -3.80 4.60
CA SER A 223 -19.56 -3.99 3.15
C SER A 223 -20.97 -3.83 2.55
N THR A 224 -21.97 -4.45 3.17
CA THR A 224 -23.38 -4.33 2.73
C THR A 224 -23.88 -2.89 2.83
N ARG A 225 -23.60 -2.22 3.95
CA ARG A 225 -24.05 -0.83 4.17
C ARG A 225 -23.39 0.16 3.20
N LEU A 226 -22.11 -0.04 2.88
CA LEU A 226 -21.35 0.85 1.99
C LEU A 226 -21.48 0.48 0.51
N GLY A 227 -21.93 -0.74 0.18
CA GLY A 227 -21.91 -1.25 -1.20
C GLY A 227 -20.49 -1.43 -1.74
N ILE A 228 -19.54 -1.77 -0.88
CA ILE A 228 -18.12 -1.95 -1.23
C ILE A 228 -17.74 -3.41 -1.06
N HIS A 229 -17.04 -3.95 -2.07
CA HIS A 229 -16.47 -5.29 -2.06
C HIS A 229 -14.97 -5.22 -1.73
N TYR A 230 -14.50 -6.09 -0.84
CA TYR A 230 -13.09 -6.13 -0.46
C TYR A 230 -12.70 -7.54 -0.05
N LYS A 231 -11.96 -8.25 -0.91
CA LYS A 231 -11.46 -9.61 -0.66
C LYS A 231 -12.58 -10.59 -0.24
N ASP A 232 -13.73 -10.51 -0.90
CA ASP A 232 -14.94 -11.22 -0.48
C ASP A 232 -14.72 -12.74 -0.43
N LEU A 233 -14.02 -13.31 -1.42
CA LEU A 233 -13.68 -14.73 -1.44
C LEU A 233 -12.80 -15.12 -0.25
N GLU A 234 -11.72 -14.37 0.02
CA GLU A 234 -10.86 -14.67 1.16
C GLU A 234 -11.58 -14.50 2.50
N ILE A 235 -12.49 -13.53 2.60
CA ILE A 235 -13.32 -13.33 3.80
C ILE A 235 -14.28 -14.49 3.99
N GLU A 236 -14.88 -15.01 2.93
CA GLU A 236 -15.73 -16.20 2.99
C GLU A 236 -14.93 -17.43 3.42
N GLN A 237 -13.74 -17.64 2.85
CA GLN A 237 -12.81 -18.71 3.28
C GLN A 237 -12.47 -18.59 4.78
N LEU A 238 -12.13 -17.39 5.25
CA LEU A 238 -11.85 -17.09 6.65
C LEU A 238 -13.07 -17.36 7.56
N LYS A 239 -14.27 -17.01 7.10
CA LYS A 239 -15.53 -17.20 7.83
C LYS A 239 -15.80 -18.67 8.07
N VAL A 240 -15.75 -19.45 7.00
CA VAL A 240 -15.97 -20.90 7.03
C VAL A 240 -14.90 -21.56 7.90
N LEU A 241 -13.63 -21.16 7.76
CA LEU A 241 -12.55 -21.65 8.63
C LEU A 241 -12.86 -21.38 10.11
N CYS A 242 -13.29 -20.18 10.45
CA CYS A 242 -13.64 -19.85 11.84
C CYS A 242 -14.80 -20.70 12.34
N LEU A 243 -15.88 -20.86 11.56
CA LEU A 243 -17.04 -21.71 11.90
C LEU A 243 -16.63 -23.16 12.15
N VAL A 244 -15.79 -23.72 11.28
CA VAL A 244 -15.22 -25.07 11.43
C VAL A 244 -14.42 -25.18 12.72
N LYS A 245 -13.57 -24.19 13.03
CA LYS A 245 -12.71 -24.22 14.22
C LYS A 245 -13.46 -23.99 15.53
N ILE A 246 -14.62 -23.37 15.50
CA ILE A 246 -15.54 -23.26 16.65
C ILE A 246 -16.62 -24.35 16.66
N GLU A 247 -16.44 -25.41 15.85
CA GLU A 247 -17.29 -26.61 15.79
C GLU A 247 -18.75 -26.35 15.34
N ARG A 248 -18.99 -25.24 14.62
CA ARG A 248 -20.29 -24.89 14.04
C ARG A 248 -20.41 -25.42 12.61
N TYR A 249 -20.30 -26.73 12.44
CA TYR A 249 -20.23 -27.38 11.12
C TYR A 249 -21.49 -27.23 10.27
N ASN A 250 -22.68 -27.25 10.88
CA ASN A 250 -23.93 -27.04 10.13
C ASN A 250 -23.96 -25.65 9.48
N ASP A 251 -23.61 -24.62 10.25
CA ASP A 251 -23.58 -23.23 9.78
C ASP A 251 -22.51 -23.03 8.69
N ALA A 252 -21.37 -23.72 8.80
CA ALA A 252 -20.38 -23.75 7.73
C ALA A 252 -20.95 -24.39 6.45
N LEU A 253 -21.67 -25.51 6.56
CA LEU A 253 -22.25 -26.23 5.42
C LEU A 253 -23.39 -25.47 4.74
N GLU A 254 -24.12 -24.62 5.45
CA GLU A 254 -25.15 -23.73 4.88
C GLU A 254 -24.53 -22.71 3.91
N ILE A 255 -23.34 -22.21 4.22
CA ILE A 255 -22.59 -21.30 3.33
C ILE A 255 -22.04 -22.07 2.12
N LEU A 256 -21.55 -23.29 2.35
CA LEU A 256 -20.85 -24.12 1.35
C LEU A 256 -21.77 -24.86 0.36
N THR A 257 -23.00 -24.37 0.13
CA THR A 257 -24.01 -25.08 -0.68
C THR A 257 -23.61 -25.19 -2.15
N THR A 258 -23.09 -24.11 -2.74
CA THR A 258 -22.59 -24.08 -4.12
C THR A 258 -21.25 -23.35 -4.15
N THR A 259 -20.15 -24.09 -4.17
CA THR A 259 -18.80 -23.52 -4.31
C THR A 259 -17.91 -24.47 -5.08
N ASP A 260 -17.11 -23.90 -5.98
CA ASP A 260 -16.05 -24.59 -6.72
C ASP A 260 -14.66 -24.19 -6.18
N ASP A 261 -14.59 -23.35 -5.15
CA ASP A 261 -13.34 -22.91 -4.53
C ASP A 261 -12.70 -24.05 -3.73
N GLU A 262 -11.43 -24.32 -4.01
CA GLU A 262 -10.72 -25.49 -3.48
C GLU A 262 -10.56 -25.42 -1.96
N VAL A 263 -10.29 -24.24 -1.39
CA VAL A 263 -10.19 -24.04 0.06
C VAL A 263 -11.54 -24.31 0.72
N LEU A 264 -12.62 -23.76 0.17
CA LEU A 264 -13.96 -23.97 0.67
C LEU A 264 -14.38 -25.45 0.58
N LEU A 265 -14.00 -26.16 -0.50
CA LEU A 265 -14.22 -27.60 -0.64
C LEU A 265 -13.45 -28.43 0.40
N VAL A 266 -12.21 -28.06 0.73
CA VAL A 266 -11.44 -28.68 1.82
C VAL A 266 -12.17 -28.50 3.16
N LEU A 267 -12.65 -27.29 3.45
CA LEU A 267 -13.38 -27.00 4.69
C LEU A 267 -14.73 -27.73 4.73
N LYS A 268 -15.38 -27.92 3.57
CA LYS A 268 -16.60 -28.73 3.42
C LYS A 268 -16.35 -30.19 3.74
N ALA A 269 -15.31 -30.79 3.15
CA ALA A 269 -14.92 -32.16 3.41
C ALA A 269 -14.56 -32.36 4.90
N TYR A 270 -13.86 -31.40 5.51
CA TYR A 270 -13.56 -31.43 6.94
C TYR A 270 -14.81 -31.40 7.81
N SER A 271 -15.77 -30.53 7.47
CA SER A 271 -17.04 -30.43 8.20
C SER A 271 -17.80 -31.75 8.16
N TYR A 272 -17.90 -32.40 6.99
CA TYR A 272 -18.52 -33.72 6.88
C TYR A 272 -17.77 -34.78 7.70
N PHE A 273 -16.44 -34.79 7.63
CA PHE A 273 -15.63 -35.73 8.41
C PHE A 273 -15.88 -35.60 9.92
N LYS A 274 -15.90 -34.36 10.45
CA LYS A 274 -16.17 -34.10 11.87
C LYS A 274 -17.61 -34.40 12.30
N MET A 275 -18.54 -34.51 11.35
CA MET A 275 -19.92 -34.91 11.57
C MET A 275 -20.16 -36.41 11.32
N ASP A 276 -19.11 -37.24 11.26
CA ASP A 276 -19.16 -38.68 10.97
C ASP A 276 -19.75 -39.05 9.58
N LYS A 277 -19.83 -38.08 8.66
CA LYS A 277 -20.26 -38.27 7.26
C LYS A 277 -19.06 -38.60 6.37
N VAL A 278 -18.40 -39.72 6.69
CA VAL A 278 -17.10 -40.10 6.12
C VAL A 278 -17.19 -40.35 4.60
N LYS A 279 -18.31 -40.90 4.10
CA LYS A 279 -18.47 -41.17 2.67
C LYS A 279 -18.52 -39.90 1.84
N GLU A 280 -19.25 -38.90 2.33
CA GLU A 280 -19.38 -37.59 1.72
C GLU A 280 -18.05 -36.83 1.78
N ALA A 281 -17.35 -36.92 2.92
CA ALA A 281 -16.02 -36.34 3.09
C ALA A 281 -14.99 -36.96 2.12
N ASP A 282 -14.93 -38.29 2.02
CA ASP A 282 -14.02 -39.01 1.14
C ASP A 282 -14.30 -38.74 -0.34
N ALA A 283 -15.58 -38.73 -0.75
CA ALA A 283 -15.97 -38.41 -2.12
C ALA A 283 -15.52 -37.02 -2.56
N LEU A 284 -15.64 -36.01 -1.68
CA LEU A 284 -15.15 -34.66 -1.93
C LEU A 284 -13.61 -34.60 -1.90
N PHE A 285 -12.99 -35.24 -0.92
CA PHE A 285 -11.53 -35.19 -0.77
C PHE A 285 -10.80 -35.83 -1.97
N LYS A 286 -11.36 -36.89 -2.56
CA LYS A 286 -10.83 -37.51 -3.79
C LYS A 286 -10.84 -36.58 -4.99
N GLN A 287 -11.80 -35.65 -5.07
CA GLN A 287 -11.82 -34.63 -6.12
C GLN A 287 -10.69 -33.60 -5.95
N LEU A 288 -10.15 -33.48 -4.75
CA LEU A 288 -9.08 -32.55 -4.37
C LEU A 288 -7.68 -33.17 -4.41
N ALA A 289 -7.57 -34.48 -4.71
CA ALA A 289 -6.30 -35.16 -4.86
C ALA A 289 -5.57 -34.60 -6.09
N ASN A 290 -4.38 -34.03 -5.88
CA ASN A 290 -3.51 -33.31 -6.83
C ASN A 290 -3.60 -31.78 -6.85
N ILE A 291 -4.32 -31.16 -5.90
CA ILE A 291 -4.36 -29.70 -5.80
C ILE A 291 -3.19 -29.20 -4.95
N GLU A 292 -2.33 -28.38 -5.53
CA GLU A 292 -1.42 -27.52 -4.77
C GLU A 292 -2.23 -26.37 -4.18
N LEU A 293 -2.76 -26.55 -2.96
CA LEU A 293 -3.44 -25.44 -2.28
C LEU A 293 -2.44 -24.31 -2.06
N ASP A 294 -2.75 -23.12 -2.58
CA ASP A 294 -2.07 -21.90 -2.20
C ASP A 294 -2.43 -21.57 -0.74
N THR A 295 -1.62 -22.10 0.16
CA THR A 295 -1.79 -21.92 1.61
C THR A 295 -1.06 -20.70 2.16
N SER A 296 -0.53 -19.84 1.28
CA SER A 296 0.19 -18.62 1.68
C SER A 296 -0.69 -17.65 2.47
N VAL A 297 -2.01 -17.76 2.35
CA VAL A 297 -2.97 -16.82 2.94
C VAL A 297 -3.23 -17.10 4.42
N ILE A 298 -3.32 -18.38 4.86
CA ILE A 298 -3.61 -18.77 6.25
C ILE A 298 -3.03 -20.18 6.59
N PRO A 299 -2.03 -20.30 7.48
CA PRO A 299 -1.44 -21.59 7.88
C PRO A 299 -2.45 -22.60 8.46
N GLU A 300 -3.53 -22.14 9.08
CA GLU A 300 -4.55 -22.97 9.70
C GLU A 300 -5.35 -23.79 8.68
N ILE A 301 -5.47 -23.33 7.43
CA ILE A 301 -6.06 -24.12 6.33
C ILE A 301 -5.17 -25.32 6.02
N THR A 302 -3.85 -25.12 5.97
CA THR A 302 -2.88 -26.22 5.77
C THR A 302 -3.01 -27.27 6.86
N VAL A 303 -3.24 -26.85 8.11
CA VAL A 303 -3.42 -27.77 9.24
C VAL A 303 -4.68 -28.62 9.03
N VAL A 304 -5.79 -28.01 8.61
CA VAL A 304 -7.04 -28.73 8.29
C VAL A 304 -6.83 -29.72 7.14
N TYR A 305 -6.19 -29.28 6.05
CA TYR A 305 -5.91 -30.13 4.90
C TYR A 305 -5.01 -31.32 5.24
N ARG A 306 -3.96 -31.09 6.04
CA ARG A 306 -3.05 -32.15 6.50
C ARG A 306 -3.79 -33.17 7.36
N GLU A 307 -4.63 -32.72 8.29
CA GLU A 307 -5.43 -33.62 9.13
C GLU A 307 -6.36 -34.51 8.27
N LEU A 308 -6.99 -33.95 7.23
CA LEU A 308 -7.78 -34.75 6.28
C LEU A 308 -6.93 -35.74 5.51
N THR A 309 -5.78 -35.30 5.02
CA THR A 309 -4.87 -36.16 4.24
C THR A 309 -4.40 -37.36 5.08
N GLU A 310 -4.05 -37.15 6.35
CA GLU A 310 -3.64 -38.23 7.26
C GLU A 310 -4.78 -39.22 7.56
N ARG A 311 -6.04 -38.75 7.57
CA ARG A 311 -7.20 -39.55 7.96
C ARG A 311 -7.90 -40.24 6.78
N LEU A 312 -7.94 -39.58 5.62
CA LEU A 312 -8.65 -40.02 4.43
C LEU A 312 -7.71 -40.46 3.29
N GLY A 313 -6.47 -39.96 3.24
CA GLY A 313 -5.50 -40.30 2.21
C GLY A 313 -4.90 -41.71 2.33
N GLY A 314 -5.19 -42.42 3.43
CA GLY A 314 -4.79 -43.82 3.65
C GLY A 314 -5.89 -44.85 3.41
N LEU A 315 -7.06 -44.44 2.89
CA LEU A 315 -8.24 -45.30 2.64
C LEU A 315 -8.36 -45.77 1.19
#